data_AF-A0A954QKW8-F1
#
_entry.id   AF-A0A954QKW8-F1
#
_cell.length_a   1.000
_cell.length_b   1.000
_cell.length_c   1.000
_cell.angle_alpha   90.00
_cell.angle_beta   90.00
_cell.angle_gamma   90.00
#
_symmetry.space_group_name_H-M   'P 1'
#
loop_
_entity.id
_entity.type
_entity.pdbx_description
1 polymer ?
#
loop_
_entity_poly.entity_id
_entity_poly.type
_entity_poly.pdbx_seq_one_letter_code
_entity_poly.pdbx_strand_id
1 'polypeptide(L)'
;MFVRYATLFAGFVLAFAGGSIAVADWDQWRGERRDGVDHDSPALIDSLPDDGLKPVWISREELSGAKSGGWSSPIVADGRLYLYTHTKTKVANDELPAKKFPWLPPEKRTGMSDADYEQYEINRRNEDEQRSKNYRFDEVIYCLDASSGKLLWENSFSS
;
A
#
# COMPACT_ATOMS: atom_id res chain seq x y z
N MET A 1 75.26 7.37 16.34
CA MET A 1 74.53 6.19 16.85
C MET A 1 73.23 6.69 17.46
N PHE A 2 72.11 6.61 16.73
CA PHE A 2 70.80 7.07 17.21
C PHE A 2 69.84 5.88 17.24
N VAL A 3 69.34 5.54 18.43
CA VAL A 3 68.31 4.50 18.63
C VAL A 3 66.95 5.18 18.60
N ARG A 4 66.05 4.70 17.75
CA ARG A 4 64.63 5.09 17.74
C ARG A 4 63.81 3.97 18.39
N TYR A 5 63.12 4.27 19.48
CA TYR A 5 62.12 3.37 20.06
C TYR A 5 60.78 3.60 19.34
N ALA A 6 60.21 2.54 18.78
CA ALA A 6 58.87 2.54 18.22
C ALA A 6 57.91 1.96 19.26
N THR A 7 57.02 2.79 19.81
CA THR A 7 55.95 2.35 20.69
C THR A 7 54.76 1.94 19.83
N LEU A 8 54.43 0.64 19.80
CA LEU A 8 53.24 0.11 19.14
C LEU A 8 52.03 0.30 20.07
N PHE A 9 51.09 1.16 19.66
CA PHE A 9 49.74 1.19 20.24
C PHE A 9 48.88 0.15 19.52
N ALA A 10 48.58 -0.96 20.19
CA ALA A 10 47.56 -1.90 19.75
C ALA A 10 46.18 -1.36 20.17
N GLY A 11 45.46 -0.73 19.23
CA GLY A 11 44.08 -0.31 19.43
C GLY A 11 43.13 -1.51 19.33
N PHE A 12 42.42 -1.79 20.42
CA PHE A 12 41.36 -2.80 20.47
C PHE A 12 40.09 -2.23 19.81
N VAL A 13 39.76 -2.69 18.60
CA VAL A 13 38.51 -2.34 17.91
C VAL A 13 37.41 -3.23 18.46
N LEU A 14 36.51 -2.68 19.27
CA LEU A 14 35.23 -3.32 19.58
C LEU A 14 34.37 -3.31 18.31
N ALA A 15 34.28 -4.46 17.63
CA ALA A 15 33.30 -4.69 16.59
C ALA A 15 31.92 -4.82 17.27
N PHE A 16 31.10 -3.77 17.17
CA PHE A 16 29.70 -3.82 17.54
C PHE A 16 28.99 -4.67 16.47
N ALA A 17 28.86 -5.97 16.72
CA ALA A 17 28.00 -6.84 15.94
C ALA A 17 26.54 -6.47 16.29
N GLY A 18 26.03 -5.42 15.65
CA GLY A 18 24.61 -5.14 15.61
C GLY A 18 23.94 -6.25 14.81
N GLY A 19 23.50 -7.30 15.51
CA GLY A 19 22.62 -8.30 14.92
C GLY A 19 21.34 -7.58 14.52
N SER A 20 21.16 -7.31 13.24
CA SER A 20 19.84 -7.02 12.69
C SER A 20 18.98 -8.23 13.02
N ILE A 21 18.03 -8.06 13.93
CA ILE A 21 16.92 -9.00 14.04
C ILE A 21 16.27 -8.93 12.67
N ALA A 22 16.52 -9.93 11.84
CA ALA A 22 15.85 -10.08 10.56
C ALA A 22 14.38 -10.32 10.90
N VAL A 23 13.61 -9.25 10.95
CA VAL A 23 12.17 -9.31 10.82
C VAL A 23 11.94 -9.96 9.46
N ALA A 24 11.18 -11.05 9.41
CA ALA A 24 10.89 -11.72 8.14
C ALA A 24 10.31 -10.67 7.17
N ASP A 25 10.99 -10.50 6.04
CA ASP A 25 10.59 -9.52 5.04
C ASP A 25 9.32 -10.02 4.31
N TRP A 26 8.42 -9.10 4.02
CA TRP A 26 7.29 -9.30 3.11
C TRP A 26 7.51 -8.42 1.90
N ASP A 27 8.52 -8.79 1.11
CA ASP A 27 9.15 -7.95 0.08
C ASP A 27 8.33 -7.77 -1.20
N GLN A 28 7.31 -8.60 -1.41
CA GLN A 28 6.49 -8.60 -2.62
C GLN A 28 5.04 -9.05 -2.39
N TRP A 29 4.23 -8.97 -3.46
CA TRP A 29 2.84 -9.42 -3.43
C TRP A 29 2.76 -10.90 -3.00
N ARG A 30 2.06 -11.13 -1.89
CA ARG A 30 1.90 -12.44 -1.25
C ARG A 30 3.18 -13.04 -0.66
N GLY A 31 4.14 -12.20 -0.25
CA GLY A 31 5.37 -12.59 0.42
C GLY A 31 6.41 -13.19 -0.53
N GLU A 32 7.59 -13.51 0.01
CA GLU A 32 8.77 -14.00 -0.74
C GLU A 32 8.43 -15.14 -1.71
N ARG A 33 7.57 -16.07 -1.27
CA ARG A 33 7.17 -17.27 -2.02
C ARG A 33 5.90 -17.09 -2.87
N ARG A 34 5.25 -15.91 -2.80
CA ARG A 34 3.97 -15.57 -3.45
C ARG A 34 2.78 -16.47 -3.10
N ASP A 35 2.90 -17.25 -2.03
CA ASP A 35 1.86 -18.15 -1.54
C ASP A 35 0.95 -17.50 -0.49
N GLY A 36 1.27 -16.28 -0.06
CA GLY A 36 0.49 -15.53 0.92
C GLY A 36 0.65 -16.04 2.34
N VAL A 37 1.73 -16.77 2.62
CA VAL A 37 2.04 -17.35 3.93
C VAL A 37 3.36 -16.79 4.43
N ASP A 38 3.38 -16.34 5.68
CA ASP A 38 4.60 -16.07 6.42
C ASP A 38 5.06 -17.36 7.11
N HIS A 39 6.06 -18.02 6.54
CA HIS A 39 6.56 -19.32 7.01
C HIS A 39 7.40 -19.20 8.29
N ASP A 40 7.87 -18.00 8.61
CA ASP A 40 8.64 -17.70 9.80
C ASP A 40 7.78 -17.00 10.88
N SER A 41 6.47 -16.90 10.64
CA SER A 41 5.55 -16.27 11.59
C SER A 41 5.53 -17.01 12.94
N PRO A 42 5.49 -16.27 14.06
CA PRO A 42 5.22 -16.87 15.36
C PRO A 42 3.82 -17.48 15.37
N ALA A 43 3.60 -18.45 16.26
CA ALA A 43 2.28 -19.04 16.46
C ALA A 43 1.23 -17.95 16.71
N LEU A 44 0.14 -18.00 15.94
CA LEU A 44 -1.00 -17.12 16.15
C LEU A 44 -1.65 -17.42 17.50
N ILE A 45 -2.25 -16.40 18.11
CA ILE A 45 -3.03 -16.56 19.33
C ILE A 45 -4.30 -17.38 19.06
N ASP A 46 -4.63 -18.29 19.97
CA ASP A 46 -5.84 -19.14 19.86
C ASP A 46 -7.11 -18.41 20.30
N SER A 47 -6.97 -17.30 21.03
CA SER A 47 -8.08 -16.46 21.50
C SER A 47 -7.65 -15.01 21.60
N LEU A 48 -8.56 -14.09 21.24
CA LEU A 48 -8.35 -12.66 21.46
C LEU A 48 -8.39 -12.34 22.97
N PRO A 49 -7.55 -11.41 23.46
CA PRO A 49 -7.67 -10.92 24.83
C PRO A 49 -9.02 -10.24 25.10
N ASP A 50 -9.55 -10.35 26.33
CA ASP A 50 -10.81 -9.71 26.72
C ASP A 50 -10.78 -8.18 26.58
N ASP A 51 -9.60 -7.57 26.75
CA ASP A 51 -9.37 -6.13 26.58
C ASP A 51 -8.98 -5.74 25.15
N GLY A 52 -8.95 -6.71 24.23
CA GLY A 52 -8.64 -6.53 22.81
C GLY A 52 -7.13 -6.48 22.49
N LEU A 53 -6.83 -6.45 21.19
CA LEU A 53 -5.45 -6.33 20.71
C LEU A 53 -4.96 -4.89 20.90
N LYS A 54 -3.79 -4.74 21.53
CA LYS A 54 -3.11 -3.46 21.66
C LYS A 54 -2.11 -3.31 20.51
N PRO A 55 -2.22 -2.27 19.68
CA PRO A 55 -1.27 -2.04 18.60
C PRO A 55 0.10 -1.73 19.19
N VAL A 56 1.15 -2.33 18.61
CA VAL A 56 2.55 -2.02 18.97
C VAL A 56 2.87 -0.57 18.62
N TRP A 57 2.35 -0.11 17.48
CA TRP A 57 2.39 1.28 17.07
C TRP A 57 1.18 1.60 16.17
N ILE A 58 0.88 2.89 16.05
CA ILE A 58 -0.09 3.43 15.11
C ILE A 58 0.61 4.58 14.40
N SER A 59 0.69 4.54 13.07
CA SER A 59 1.21 5.67 12.31
C SER A 59 0.32 6.88 12.58
N ARG A 60 0.95 8.01 12.95
CA ARG A 60 0.25 9.28 13.20
C ARG A 60 0.16 10.16 11.96
N GLU A 61 0.74 9.68 10.86
CA GLU A 61 0.77 10.37 9.57
C GLU A 61 -0.60 10.28 8.91
N GLU A 62 -0.97 11.34 8.21
CA GLU A 62 -2.20 11.33 7.42
C GLU A 62 -1.97 10.60 6.10
N LEU A 63 -2.17 9.28 6.11
CA LEU A 63 -2.08 8.45 4.93
C LEU A 63 -3.39 8.56 4.14
N SER A 64 -3.30 9.18 2.96
CA SER A 64 -4.44 9.41 2.07
C SER A 64 -5.11 8.10 1.63
N GLY A 65 -6.38 8.15 1.21
CA GLY A 65 -7.09 7.00 0.63
C GLY A 65 -8.37 6.56 1.34
N ALA A 66 -8.74 7.16 2.47
CA ALA A 66 -10.04 6.91 3.10
C ALA A 66 -11.20 7.59 2.32
N LYS A 67 -12.40 6.97 2.36
CA LYS A 67 -13.70 7.41 1.80
C LYS A 67 -13.81 7.60 0.27
N SER A 68 -12.77 8.11 -0.37
CA SER A 68 -12.75 8.40 -1.81
C SER A 68 -11.57 7.73 -2.52
N GLY A 69 -10.98 6.69 -1.92
CA GLY A 69 -9.76 6.06 -2.39
C GLY A 69 -9.60 4.62 -1.91
N GLY A 70 -8.36 4.13 -1.89
CA GLY A 70 -8.02 2.82 -1.33
C GLY A 70 -6.52 2.63 -1.18
N TRP A 71 -6.15 1.53 -0.51
CA TRP A 71 -4.77 1.19 -0.16
C TRP A 71 -4.37 -0.17 -0.74
N SER A 72 -3.09 -0.34 -1.04
CA SER A 72 -2.51 -1.64 -1.35
C SER A 72 -2.26 -2.45 -0.07
N SER A 73 -1.95 -3.74 -0.23
CA SER A 73 -1.24 -4.48 0.83
C SER A 73 0.11 -3.80 1.11
N PRO A 74 0.54 -3.70 2.38
CA PRO A 74 1.86 -3.19 2.70
C PRO A 74 2.94 -4.16 2.25
N ILE A 75 4.10 -3.62 1.91
CA ILE A 75 5.35 -4.37 1.67
C ILE A 75 6.33 -3.99 2.78
N VAL A 76 6.98 -4.97 3.40
CA VAL A 76 7.98 -4.74 4.44
C VAL A 76 9.30 -5.33 3.98
N ALA A 77 10.32 -4.50 3.86
CA ALA A 77 11.65 -4.92 3.43
C ALA A 77 12.72 -4.02 4.05
N ASP A 78 13.84 -4.59 4.49
CA ASP A 78 14.98 -3.84 5.01
C ASP A 78 14.61 -2.83 6.13
N GLY A 79 13.70 -3.21 7.02
CA GLY A 79 13.22 -2.36 8.12
C GLY A 79 12.33 -1.18 7.68
N ARG A 80 11.84 -1.19 6.44
CA ARG A 80 10.95 -0.18 5.87
C ARG A 80 9.59 -0.79 5.54
N LEU A 81 8.54 0.02 5.68
CA LEU A 81 7.20 -0.32 5.25
C LEU A 81 6.83 0.57 4.07
N TYR A 82 6.39 -0.03 2.97
CA TYR A 82 5.91 0.64 1.79
C TYR A 82 4.41 0.48 1.67
N LEU A 83 3.71 1.59 1.45
CA LEU A 83 2.27 1.60 1.27
C LEU A 83 1.92 2.44 0.05
N TYR A 84 1.19 1.85 -0.89
CA TYR A 84 0.59 2.59 -1.98
C TYR A 84 -0.84 2.96 -1.62
N THR A 85 -1.23 4.19 -1.92
CA THR A 85 -2.59 4.67 -1.79
C THR A 85 -3.01 5.39 -3.06
N HIS A 86 -4.31 5.42 -3.30
CA HIS A 86 -4.88 6.27 -4.33
C HIS A 86 -6.12 6.97 -3.79
N THR A 87 -6.40 8.18 -4.28
CA THR A 87 -7.58 8.97 -3.95
C THR A 87 -8.20 9.52 -5.23
N LYS A 88 -9.52 9.40 -5.32
CA LYS A 88 -10.35 9.94 -6.40
C LYS A 88 -11.06 11.20 -5.91
N THR A 89 -10.71 12.34 -6.48
CA THR A 89 -11.29 13.64 -6.13
C THR A 89 -12.17 14.14 -7.27
N LYS A 90 -13.42 14.49 -6.98
CA LYS A 90 -14.29 15.14 -7.99
C LYS A 90 -13.80 16.57 -8.21
N VAL A 91 -13.46 16.92 -9.45
CA VAL A 91 -13.04 18.27 -9.83
C VAL A 91 -14.16 19.11 -10.43
N ALA A 92 -15.27 18.48 -10.84
CA ALA A 92 -16.44 19.20 -11.33
C ALA A 92 -17.21 19.87 -10.16
N ASN A 93 -17.49 21.16 -10.31
CA ASN A 93 -18.25 21.96 -9.34
C ASN A 93 -19.74 21.56 -9.28
N ASP A 94 -20.32 21.16 -10.42
CA ASP A 94 -21.74 20.80 -10.52
C ASP A 94 -21.99 19.30 -10.31
N GLU A 95 -23.20 18.93 -9.89
CA GLU A 95 -23.63 17.53 -9.84
C GLU A 95 -23.53 16.88 -11.23
N LEU A 96 -23.00 15.65 -11.27
CA LEU A 96 -22.93 14.92 -12.53
C LEU A 96 -24.34 14.44 -12.90
N PRO A 97 -24.71 14.49 -14.19
CA PRO A 97 -26.02 14.00 -14.63
C PRO A 97 -26.20 12.51 -14.28
N ALA A 98 -27.45 12.05 -14.19
CA ALA A 98 -27.74 10.63 -14.03
C ALA A 98 -27.15 9.82 -15.19
N LYS A 99 -26.69 8.60 -14.91
CA LYS A 99 -26.18 7.69 -15.95
C LYS A 99 -27.30 7.31 -16.91
N LYS A 100 -27.04 7.46 -18.21
CA LYS A 100 -27.91 6.96 -19.28
C LYS A 100 -27.78 5.44 -19.42
N PHE A 101 -26.60 4.90 -19.12
CA PHE A 101 -26.29 3.48 -19.22
C PHE A 101 -25.85 2.94 -17.85
N PRO A 102 -26.75 2.75 -16.88
CA PRO A 102 -26.40 2.09 -15.61
C PRO A 102 -26.02 0.61 -15.85
N TRP A 103 -25.36 -0.02 -14.88
CA TRP A 103 -25.16 -1.47 -14.93
C TRP A 103 -26.52 -2.20 -14.92
N LEU A 104 -26.67 -3.17 -15.84
CA LEU A 104 -27.90 -3.96 -15.96
C LEU A 104 -27.68 -5.38 -15.39
N PRO A 105 -28.39 -5.76 -14.32
CA PRO A 105 -28.39 -7.15 -13.87
C PRO A 105 -29.10 -8.05 -14.92
N PRO A 106 -28.82 -9.37 -14.93
CA PRO A 106 -29.36 -10.29 -15.95
C PRO A 106 -30.87 -10.22 -16.14
N GLU A 107 -31.65 -10.07 -15.07
CA GLU A 107 -33.11 -9.95 -15.09
C GLU A 107 -33.65 -8.68 -15.78
N LYS A 108 -32.80 -7.65 -15.95
CA LYS A 108 -33.15 -6.42 -16.68
C LYS A 108 -32.69 -6.44 -18.14
N ARG A 109 -32.12 -7.56 -18.61
CA ARG A 109 -31.71 -7.76 -20.00
C ARG A 109 -32.76 -8.51 -20.83
N THR A 110 -33.92 -8.82 -20.25
CA THR A 110 -35.00 -9.55 -20.94
C THR A 110 -35.43 -8.82 -22.21
N GLY A 111 -35.44 -9.52 -23.34
CA GLY A 111 -35.80 -8.97 -24.65
C GLY A 111 -34.65 -8.28 -25.39
N MET A 112 -33.46 -8.24 -24.80
CA MET A 112 -32.24 -7.76 -25.45
C MET A 112 -31.52 -8.96 -26.10
N SER A 113 -31.07 -8.81 -27.35
CA SER A 113 -30.16 -9.79 -27.95
C SER A 113 -28.74 -9.64 -27.36
N ASP A 114 -27.88 -10.63 -27.55
CA ASP A 114 -26.48 -10.53 -27.11
C ASP A 114 -25.75 -9.36 -27.79
N ALA A 115 -26.05 -9.10 -29.06
CA ALA A 115 -25.49 -7.97 -29.82
C ALA A 115 -25.97 -6.61 -29.28
N ASP A 116 -27.24 -6.50 -28.91
CA ASP A 116 -27.78 -5.28 -28.31
C ASP A 116 -27.13 -5.02 -26.93
N TYR A 117 -26.91 -6.09 -26.15
CA TYR A 117 -26.25 -5.99 -24.84
C TYR A 117 -24.77 -5.63 -24.97
N GLU A 118 -24.06 -6.19 -25.95
CA GLU A 118 -22.68 -5.80 -26.24
C GLU A 118 -22.59 -4.30 -26.60
N GLN A 119 -23.47 -3.83 -27.48
CA GLN A 119 -23.53 -2.42 -27.85
C GLN A 119 -23.88 -1.52 -26.65
N TYR A 120 -24.76 -1.98 -25.76
CA TYR A 120 -25.07 -1.30 -24.49
C TYR A 120 -23.83 -1.18 -23.60
N GLU A 121 -23.05 -2.24 -23.44
CA GLU A 121 -21.82 -2.23 -22.62
C GLU A 121 -20.71 -1.37 -23.22
N ILE A 122 -20.65 -1.20 -24.54
CA ILE A 122 -19.78 -0.19 -25.19
C ILE A 122 -20.23 1.22 -24.79
N ASN A 123 -21.52 1.52 -24.91
CA ASN A 123 -22.06 2.84 -24.55
C ASN A 123 -21.87 3.15 -23.06
N ARG A 124 -22.07 2.17 -22.18
CA ARG A 124 -21.80 2.28 -20.75
C ARG A 124 -20.34 2.63 -20.47
N ARG A 125 -19.39 1.91 -21.09
CA ARG A 125 -17.95 2.18 -20.91
C ARG A 125 -17.56 3.56 -21.43
N ASN A 126 -18.09 3.97 -22.59
CA ASN A 126 -17.87 5.31 -23.13
C ASN A 126 -18.43 6.40 -22.20
N GLU A 127 -19.62 6.20 -21.63
CA GLU A 127 -20.18 7.11 -20.64
C GLU A 127 -19.32 7.17 -19.37
N ASP A 128 -18.89 6.01 -18.85
CA ASP A 128 -18.02 5.92 -17.68
C ASP A 128 -16.67 6.64 -17.91
N GLU A 129 -16.09 6.55 -19.12
CA GLU A 129 -14.88 7.26 -19.51
C GLU A 129 -15.09 8.78 -19.60
N GLN A 130 -16.18 9.27 -20.20
CA GLN A 130 -16.45 10.71 -20.20
C GLN A 130 -16.70 11.23 -18.78
N ARG A 131 -17.34 10.43 -17.93
CA ARG A 131 -17.54 10.76 -16.51
C ARG A 131 -16.22 10.80 -15.75
N SER A 132 -15.28 9.91 -16.03
CA SER A 132 -13.99 9.86 -15.31
C SER A 132 -13.19 11.16 -15.44
N LYS A 133 -13.32 11.88 -16.56
CA LYS A 133 -12.71 13.21 -16.79
C LYS A 133 -13.13 14.30 -15.81
N ASN A 134 -14.20 14.07 -15.04
CA ASN A 134 -14.65 14.97 -13.97
C ASN A 134 -13.99 14.66 -12.62
N TYR A 135 -13.00 13.76 -12.61
CA TYR A 135 -12.26 13.36 -11.43
C TYR A 135 -10.76 13.49 -11.69
N ARG A 136 -10.03 13.85 -10.64
CA ARG A 136 -8.59 13.71 -10.53
C ARG A 136 -8.29 12.45 -9.72
N PHE A 137 -7.28 11.70 -10.13
CA PHE A 137 -6.78 10.55 -9.41
C PHE A 137 -5.39 10.89 -8.89
N ASP A 138 -5.25 10.87 -7.57
CA ASP A 138 -4.00 11.12 -6.86
C ASP A 138 -3.48 9.78 -6.36
N GLU A 139 -2.23 9.46 -6.67
CA GLU A 139 -1.56 8.22 -6.27
C GLU A 139 -0.34 8.58 -5.42
N VAL A 140 -0.15 7.88 -4.30
CA VAL A 140 0.95 8.14 -3.38
C VAL A 140 1.61 6.83 -2.96
N ILE A 141 2.94 6.79 -3.01
CA ILE A 141 3.74 5.74 -2.39
C ILE A 141 4.41 6.34 -1.16
N TYR A 142 4.11 5.78 0.01
CA TYR A 142 4.74 6.10 1.27
C TYR A 142 5.85 5.10 1.59
N CYS A 143 6.96 5.58 2.12
CA CYS A 143 7.96 4.77 2.83
C CYS A 143 7.96 5.20 4.29
N LEU A 144 7.67 4.25 5.17
CA LEU A 144 7.67 4.44 6.62
C LEU A 144 8.78 3.59 7.25
N ASP A 145 9.21 3.99 8.44
CA ASP A 145 10.02 3.14 9.30
C ASP A 145 9.15 2.00 9.86
N ALA A 146 9.53 0.74 9.65
CA ALA A 146 8.67 -0.40 9.99
C ALA A 146 8.49 -0.60 11.51
N SER A 147 9.43 -0.07 12.32
CA SER A 147 9.41 -0.24 13.77
C SER A 147 8.52 0.79 14.49
N SER A 148 8.36 1.97 13.89
CA SER A 148 7.69 3.12 14.50
C SER A 148 6.48 3.63 13.72
N GLY A 149 6.36 3.26 12.44
CA GLY A 149 5.33 3.80 11.55
C GLY A 149 5.52 5.27 11.18
N LYS A 150 6.72 5.83 11.42
CA LYS A 150 7.08 7.21 11.07
C LYS A 150 7.32 7.34 9.57
N LEU A 151 6.78 8.38 8.94
CA LEU A 151 7.06 8.66 7.53
C LEU A 151 8.54 9.01 7.33
N LEU A 152 9.18 8.33 6.37
CA LEU A 152 10.56 8.60 5.95
C LEU A 152 10.57 9.46 4.69
N TRP A 153 9.75 9.10 3.70
CA TRP A 153 9.53 9.87 2.48
C TRP A 153 8.24 9.42 1.81
N GLU A 154 7.74 10.24 0.88
CA GLU A 154 6.63 9.91 0.00
C GLU A 154 6.94 10.36 -1.43
N ASN A 155 6.25 9.75 -2.39
CA ASN A 155 6.25 10.17 -3.78
C ASN A 155 4.81 10.14 -4.30
N SER A 156 4.42 11.15 -5.06
CA SER A 156 3.04 11.32 -5.51
C SER A 156 2.94 11.62 -6.99
N PHE A 157 1.82 11.19 -7.58
CA PHE A 157 1.43 11.46 -8.95
C PHE A 157 -0.04 11.85 -8.99
N SER A 158 -0.40 12.80 -9.85
CA SER A 158 -1.79 13.23 -10.06
C SER A 158 -2.09 13.26 -11.56
N SER A 159 -3.23 12.68 -11.95
CA SER A 159 -3.72 12.66 -13.33
C SER A 159 -4.36 13.97 -13.78
#